data_AF-A0A1X2F811-F1
#
_entry.id   AF-A0A1X2F811-F1
#
_cell.length_a   1.000
_cell.length_b   1.000
_cell.length_c   1.000
_cell.angle_alpha   90.00
_cell.angle_beta   90.00
_cell.angle_gamma   90.00
#
_symmetry.space_group_name_H-M   'P 1'
#
loop_
_entity.id
_entity.type
_entity.pdbx_description
1 polymer ?
#
loop_
_entity_poly.entity_id
_entity_poly.type
_entity_poly.pdbx_seq_one_letter_code
_entity_poly.pdbx_strand_id
1 'polypeptide(L)' 'MTGPSRRPHEQRIVVPHGDHPIVAEHVARRAVQIITAALSDLHSVVSVHRDMAPASTGHVHQHLAAIAGDTLAWLERWPS' A
#
# COMPACT_ATOMS: atom_id res chain seq x y z
N MET A 1 9.82 -25.98 20.94
CA MET A 1 8.55 -25.89 20.18
C MET A 1 8.58 -24.62 19.37
N THR A 2 9.05 -24.71 18.12
CA THR A 2 8.99 -23.62 17.14
C THR A 2 7.62 -23.67 16.47
N GLY A 3 6.74 -22.72 16.81
CA GLY A 3 5.45 -22.57 16.14
C GLY A 3 5.64 -22.25 14.64
N PRO A 4 4.69 -22.59 13.77
CA PRO A 4 4.83 -22.37 12.35
C PRO A 4 5.00 -20.88 12.05
N SER A 5 6.15 -20.53 11.48
CA SER A 5 6.47 -19.20 10.98
C SER A 5 5.51 -18.88 9.83
N ARG A 6 4.47 -18.07 10.09
CA ARG A 6 3.59 -17.52 9.04
C ARG A 6 4.47 -16.77 8.04
N ARG A 7 4.45 -17.20 6.78
CA ARG A 7 5.17 -16.48 5.72
C ARG A 7 4.42 -15.18 5.42
N PRO A 8 5.11 -14.08 5.09
CA PRO A 8 4.49 -12.77 4.85
C PRO A 8 3.51 -12.72 3.66
N HIS A 9 3.45 -13.77 2.82
CA HIS A 9 2.53 -13.86 1.68
C HIS A 9 1.21 -14.58 1.97
N GLU A 10 1.01 -15.14 3.17
CA GLU A 10 -0.26 -15.75 3.58
C GLU A 10 -1.09 -14.77 4.42
N GLN A 11 -1.18 -13.51 3.99
CA GLN A 11 -2.12 -12.58 4.59
C GLN A 11 -3.53 -13.03 4.16
N ARG A 12 -4.15 -13.80 5.06
CA ARG A 12 -5.52 -14.29 4.88
C ARG A 12 -6.41 -13.06 4.84
N ILE A 13 -6.91 -12.71 3.65
CA ILE A 13 -7.92 -11.68 3.50
C ILE A 13 -9.15 -12.20 4.25
N VAL A 14 -9.34 -11.71 5.47
CA VAL A 14 -10.61 -11.88 6.17
C VAL A 14 -11.65 -11.13 5.32
N VAL A 15 -12.90 -11.59 5.30
CA VAL A 15 -13.93 -11.03 4.41
C VAL A 15 -14.94 -10.31 5.30
N PRO A 16 -15.21 -9.01 5.09
CA PRO A 16 -16.22 -8.29 5.85
C PRO A 16 -17.57 -9.03 5.82
N HIS A 17 -18.33 -8.94 6.91
CA HIS A 17 -19.62 -9.61 6.99
C HIS A 17 -20.58 -9.06 5.92
N GLY A 18 -21.15 -9.95 5.09
CA GLY A 18 -22.05 -9.60 3.99
C GLY A 18 -21.36 -9.51 2.62
N ASP A 19 -20.04 -9.48 2.56
CA ASP A 19 -19.31 -9.42 1.28
C ASP A 19 -19.12 -10.81 0.64
N HIS A 20 -19.13 -10.85 -0.69
CA HIS A 20 -18.74 -12.03 -1.42
C HIS A 20 -17.21 -12.21 -1.35
N PRO A 21 -16.69 -13.38 -0.91
CA PRO A 21 -15.28 -13.56 -0.57
C PRO A 21 -14.33 -13.27 -1.74
N ILE A 22 -14.65 -13.74 -2.95
CA ILE A 22 -13.84 -13.50 -4.15
C ILE A 22 -13.84 -12.02 -4.54
N VAL A 23 -14.95 -11.32 -4.33
CA VAL A 23 -15.07 -9.90 -4.69
C VAL A 23 -14.30 -9.05 -3.69
N ALA A 24 -14.43 -9.32 -2.39
CA ALA A 24 -13.67 -8.64 -1.34
C ALA A 24 -12.15 -8.81 -1.54
N GLU A 25 -11.70 -10.02 -1.86
CA GLU A 25 -10.30 -10.28 -2.21
C GLU A 25 -9.86 -9.52 -3.47
N HIS A 26 -10.68 -9.51 -4.52
CA HIS A 26 -10.38 -8.76 -5.74
C HIS A 26 -10.25 -7.25 -5.46
N VAL A 27 -11.16 -6.68 -4.65
CA VAL A 27 -11.13 -5.26 -4.25
C VAL A 27 -9.84 -4.94 -3.50
N ALA A 28 -9.49 -5.73 -2.48
CA ALA A 28 -8.26 -5.52 -1.71
C ALA A 28 -7.01 -5.58 -2.61
N ARG A 29 -6.90 -6.60 -3.45
CA ARG A 29 -5.79 -6.73 -4.41
C ARG A 29 -5.73 -5.56 -5.39
N ARG A 30 -6.88 -5.12 -5.91
CA ARG A 30 -6.94 -4.02 -6.87
C ARG A 30 -6.56 -2.69 -6.23
N ALA A 31 -6.99 -2.44 -4.99
CA ALA A 31 -6.60 -1.27 -4.24
C ALA A 31 -5.07 -1.20 -4.02
N VAL A 32 -4.45 -2.31 -3.61
CA VAL A 32 -2.97 -2.40 -3.47
C VAL A 32 -2.27 -2.06 -4.78
N GLN A 33 -2.74 -2.62 -5.90
CA GLN A 33 -2.16 -2.36 -7.23
C GLN A 33 -2.25 -0.89 -7.62
N ILE A 34 -3.42 -0.26 -7.43
CA ILE A 34 -3.65 1.14 -7.78
C ILE A 34 -2.74 2.05 -6.94
N ILE A 35 -2.67 1.83 -5.64
CA ILE A 35 -1.84 2.63 -4.75
C ILE A 35 -0.36 2.46 -5.09
N THR A 36 0.09 1.22 -5.33
CA THR A 36 1.48 0.93 -5.72
C THR A 36 1.86 1.66 -7.01
N ALA A 37 0.98 1.66 -8.02
CA ALA A 37 1.20 2.37 -9.27
C ALA A 37 1.30 3.90 -9.04
N ALA A 38 0.37 4.47 -8.26
CA ALA A 38 0.39 5.90 -7.95
C ALA A 38 1.66 6.32 -7.19
N LEU A 39 2.10 5.51 -6.22
CA LEU A 39 3.34 5.75 -5.48
C LEU A 39 4.56 5.68 -6.41
N SER A 40 4.58 4.73 -7.36
CA SER A 40 5.65 4.60 -8.35
C SER A 40 5.73 5.80 -9.28
N ASP A 41 4.60 6.28 -9.78
CA ASP A 41 4.54 7.44 -10.68
C ASP A 41 5.04 8.71 -9.99
N LEU A 42 4.61 8.95 -8.75
CA LEU A 42 5.05 10.10 -7.97
C LEU A 42 6.53 10.00 -7.57
N HIS A 43 7.02 8.80 -7.25
CA HIS A 43 8.45 8.60 -7.02
C HIS A 43 9.28 8.89 -8.27
N SER A 44 8.78 8.54 -9.46
CA SER A 44 9.39 8.90 -10.74
C SER A 44 9.50 10.42 -10.92
N VAL A 45 8.41 11.16 -10.66
CA VAL A 45 8.40 12.63 -10.71
C VAL A 45 9.44 13.23 -9.76
N VAL A 46 9.50 12.74 -8.52
CA VAL A 46 10.51 13.14 -7.52
C VAL A 46 11.92 12.87 -8.04
N SER A 47 12.16 11.70 -8.63
CA SER A 47 13.48 11.33 -9.13
C SER A 47 13.94 12.21 -10.28
N VAL A 48 13.04 12.59 -11.21
CA VAL A 48 13.38 13.40 -12.38
C VAL A 48 13.66 14.86 -12.00
N HIS A 49 12.92 15.41 -11.04
CA HIS A 49 12.94 16.86 -10.76
C HIS A 49 13.73 17.23 -9.50
N ARG A 50 14.34 16.26 -8.79
CA ARG A 50 15.01 16.48 -7.50
C ARG A 50 16.05 17.60 -7.55
N ASP A 51 16.86 17.62 -8.60
CA ASP A 51 17.98 18.57 -8.71
C ASP A 51 17.50 19.99 -9.06
N MET A 52 16.38 20.10 -9.78
CA MET A 52 15.81 21.37 -10.24
C MET A 52 14.77 21.96 -9.27
N ALA A 53 14.14 21.13 -8.45
CA ALA A 53 13.09 21.53 -7.50
C ALA A 53 13.19 20.74 -6.17
N PRO A 54 14.29 20.87 -5.42
CA PRO A 54 14.56 20.04 -4.24
C PRO A 54 13.53 20.22 -3.11
N ALA A 55 13.08 21.45 -2.87
CA ALA A 55 12.06 21.73 -1.85
C ALA A 55 10.71 21.08 -2.20
N SER A 56 10.21 21.29 -3.43
CA SER A 56 8.95 20.72 -3.90
C SER A 56 8.99 19.19 -3.92
N THR A 57 10.07 18.60 -4.44
CA THR A 57 10.24 17.14 -4.45
C THR A 57 10.38 16.56 -3.03
N GLY A 58 10.97 17.30 -2.09
CA GLY A 58 10.99 16.96 -0.67
C GLY A 58 9.59 16.87 -0.06
N HIS A 59 8.73 17.85 -0.33
CA HIS A 59 7.33 17.83 0.11
C HIS A 59 6.55 16.65 -0.48
N VAL A 60 6.71 16.38 -1.77
CA VAL A 60 6.07 15.22 -2.44
C VAL A 60 6.57 13.92 -1.82
N HIS A 61 7.87 13.77 -1.58
CA HIS A 61 8.42 12.56 -0.96
C HIS A 61 7.88 12.34 0.45
N GLN A 62 7.78 13.38 1.29
CA GLN A 62 7.18 13.26 2.62
C GLN A 62 5.71 12.79 2.54
N HIS A 63 4.95 13.34 1.60
CA HIS A 63 3.57 12.91 1.38
C HIS A 63 3.48 11.45 0.91
N LEU A 64 4.40 11.01 0.05
CA LEU A 64 4.49 9.60 -0.38
C LEU A 64 4.74 8.64 0.78
N ALA A 65 5.65 9.01 1.69
CA ALA A 65 5.92 8.20 2.87
C ALA A 65 4.67 8.07 3.76
N ALA A 66 3.89 9.16 3.92
CA ALA A 66 2.64 9.14 4.67
C ALA A 66 1.59 8.22 4.02
N ILE A 67 1.34 8.37 2.71
CA ILE A 67 0.39 7.52 1.97
C ILE A 67 0.80 6.05 2.04
N ALA A 68 2.09 5.74 1.87
CA ALA A 68 2.58 4.38 1.95
C ALA A 68 2.34 3.78 3.36
N GLY A 69 2.63 4.55 4.42
CA GLY A 69 2.37 4.15 5.80
C GLY A 69 0.88 3.93 6.07
N ASP A 70 0.03 4.87 5.66
CA ASP A 70 -1.43 4.77 5.82
C ASP A 70 -2.01 3.59 5.06
N THR A 71 -1.48 3.30 3.87
CA THR A 71 -1.89 2.15 3.05
C THR A 71 -1.53 0.84 3.74
N LEU A 72 -0.31 0.71 4.27
CA LEU A 72 0.11 -0.47 5.02
C LEU A 72 -0.76 -0.65 6.26
N ALA A 73 -0.98 0.42 7.03
CA ALA A 73 -1.84 0.38 8.22
C ALA A 73 -3.29 0.02 7.87
N TRP A 74 -3.79 0.47 6.72
CA TRP A 74 -5.11 0.09 6.21
C TRP A 74 -5.18 -1.39 5.82
N LEU A 75 -4.14 -1.92 5.16
CA LEU A 75 -4.06 -3.35 4.80
C LEU A 75 -3.93 -4.25 6.03
N GLU A 76 -3.17 -3.84 7.04
CA GLU A 76 -3.06 -4.55 8.31
C GLU A 76 -4.39 -4.63 9.05
N ARG A 77 -5.19 -3.56 8.98
CA ARG A 77 -6.53 -3.52 9.56
C ARG A 77 -7.59 -4.20 8.69
N TRP A 78 -7.31 -4.54 7.44
CA TRP A 78 -8.33 -5.13 6.58
C TRP A 78 -8.59 -6.60 6.92
N PRO A 79 -9.84 -6.99 7.24
CA PRO A 79 -11.04 -6.26 7.65
C PRO A 79 -11.41 -6.67 9.08
N SER A 80 -10.50 -6.32 9.99
CA SER A 80 -10.60 -6.51 11.44
C SER A 80 -11.88 -5.91 11.98
#